data_AF-A0A699RIQ7-F1
#
_entry.id   AF-A0A699RIQ7-F1
#
_cell.length_a   1.000
_cell.length_b   1.000
_cell.length_c   1.000
_cell.angle_alpha   90.00
_cell.angle_beta   90.00
_cell.angle_gamma   90.00
#
_symmetry.space_group_name_H-M   'P 1'
#
loop_
_entity.id
_entity.type
_entity.pdbx_description
1 polymer ?
#
loop_
_entity_poly.entity_id
_entity_poly.type
_entity_poly.pdbx_seq_one_letter_code
_entity_poly.pdbx_strand_id
1 'polypeptide(L)'
;MALGYQNLFYLKQAQKKQQSLCDEIVLLEKHDPPVVHDSEEILQLAQESRKKMKQLNKEIKPTNYTKINHLSGVFVPQTAKSHEELYFSNISKTGNISKSISIPNDDFSDDTMPSVVHKFLNEVKSTIVTLQRVVKHRMTIETHNWSSSAHQELHKIVRDEIFPIVNQVDAREQNFEIQFLKEAAKFVRDFKSLANEADASLANHKALELEIERLLKAVVSQDIMTI
;
A
#
# COMPACT_ATOMS: atom_id res chain seq x y z
N MET A 1 -11.07 46.61 -22.17
CA MET A 1 -10.72 47.17 -20.85
C MET A 1 -11.07 46.08 -19.84
N ALA A 2 -10.20 45.36 -19.12
CA ALA A 2 -8.76 45.45 -18.86
C ALA A 2 -8.14 44.05 -18.98
N LEU A 3 -7.04 43.91 -19.72
CA LEU A 3 -6.21 42.70 -19.73
C LEU A 3 -5.35 42.72 -18.46
N GLY A 4 -5.51 41.71 -17.61
CA GLY A 4 -4.75 41.56 -16.38
C GLY A 4 -3.26 41.52 -16.67
N TYR A 5 -2.49 42.38 -15.99
CA TYR A 5 -1.04 42.41 -16.09
C TYR A 5 -0.44 41.05 -15.74
N GLN A 6 0.27 40.42 -16.68
CA GLN A 6 1.12 39.27 -16.41
C GLN A 6 2.22 39.75 -15.44
N ASN A 7 2.18 39.31 -14.18
CA ASN A 7 3.18 39.68 -13.19
C ASN A 7 4.50 38.96 -13.50
N LEU A 8 5.35 39.64 -14.26
CA LEU A 8 6.62 39.16 -14.80
C LEU A 8 7.59 38.67 -13.70
N PHE A 9 7.42 39.13 -12.46
CA PHE A 9 8.22 38.71 -11.31
C PHE A 9 8.03 37.23 -10.97
N TYR A 10 6.78 36.74 -10.94
CA TYR A 10 6.50 35.35 -10.63
C TYR A 10 6.89 34.42 -11.78
N LEU A 11 6.73 34.87 -13.03
CA LEU A 11 7.14 34.11 -14.21
C LEU A 11 8.66 33.88 -14.24
N LYS A 12 9.44 34.91 -13.90
CA LYS A 12 10.91 34.79 -13.80
C LYS A 12 11.35 33.86 -12.65
N GLN A 13 10.61 33.83 -11.54
CA GLN A 13 10.88 32.87 -10.46
C GLN A 13 10.56 31.42 -10.85
N ALA A 14 9.45 31.20 -11.56
CA ALA A 14 9.08 29.88 -12.06
C ALA A 14 10.07 29.35 -13.10
N GLN A 15 10.51 30.20 -14.04
CA GLN A 15 11.52 29.83 -15.04
C GLN A 15 12.88 29.50 -14.41
N LYS A 16 13.34 30.27 -13.41
CA LYS A 16 14.57 29.96 -12.68
C LYS A 16 14.50 28.61 -11.95
N LYS A 17 13.34 28.25 -11.40
CA LYS A 17 13.11 26.93 -10.75
C LYS A 17 12.98 25.77 -11.75
N GLN A 18 12.52 26.02 -12.97
CA GLN A 18 12.50 25.00 -14.04
C GLN A 18 13.89 24.76 -14.64
N GLN A 19 14.71 25.81 -14.77
CA GLN A 19 16.06 25.68 -15.34
C GLN A 19 16.98 24.80 -14.48
N SER A 20 16.82 24.82 -13.14
CA SER A 20 17.53 23.90 -12.25
C SER A 20 17.03 22.45 -12.28
N LEU A 21 15.90 22.17 -12.94
CA LEU A 21 15.36 20.81 -13.11
C LEU A 21 15.66 20.21 -14.49
N CYS A 22 16.11 21.01 -15.45
CA CYS A 22 16.32 20.55 -16.83
C CYS A 22 17.80 20.47 -17.26
N ASP A 23 18.74 20.97 -16.47
CA ASP A 23 20.17 20.75 -16.71
C ASP A 23 20.66 19.51 -15.92
N GLU A 24 20.08 18.35 -16.21
CA GLU A 24 20.56 17.04 -15.74
C GLU A 24 21.41 16.35 -16.83
N ILE A 25 22.39 17.08 -17.36
CA ILE A 25 23.56 16.46 -17.96
C ILE A 25 24.75 17.17 -17.35
N VAL A 26 25.40 16.49 -16.39
CA VAL A 26 26.66 16.84 -15.70
C VAL A 26 26.47 17.52 -14.34
N LEU A 27 26.20 16.72 -13.29
CA LEU A 27 27.16 16.47 -12.19
C LEU A 27 26.54 15.63 -11.06
N LEU A 28 27.31 14.62 -10.67
CA LEU A 28 27.14 13.81 -9.47
C LEU A 28 27.38 14.67 -8.23
N GLU A 29 26.40 15.46 -7.77
CA GLU A 29 26.45 16.13 -6.47
C GLU A 29 25.34 15.57 -5.57
N LYS A 30 25.76 14.83 -4.53
CA LYS A 30 24.86 14.27 -3.52
C LYS A 30 24.21 15.42 -2.75
N HIS A 31 23.00 15.80 -3.13
CA HIS A 31 22.16 16.63 -2.30
C HIS A 31 21.36 15.74 -1.35
N ASP A 32 21.35 16.11 -0.07
CA ASP A 32 20.43 15.53 0.91
C ASP A 32 18.98 15.74 0.42
N PRO A 33 18.07 14.78 0.67
CA PRO A 33 16.68 14.93 0.30
C PRO A 33 16.13 16.24 0.89
N PRO A 34 15.37 17.05 0.13
CA PRO A 34 14.70 18.19 0.71
C PRO A 34 13.82 17.70 1.86
N VAL A 35 14.19 18.08 3.07
CA VAL A 35 13.42 17.80 4.28
C VAL A 35 12.12 18.57 4.14
N VAL A 36 11.08 17.88 3.67
CA VAL A 36 9.70 18.34 3.81
C VAL A 36 9.42 18.24 5.30
N HIS A 37 9.52 19.36 6.01
CA HIS A 37 8.96 19.44 7.33
C HIS A 37 7.44 19.29 7.17
N ASP A 38 6.93 18.10 7.52
CA ASP A 38 5.53 17.92 7.93
C ASP A 38 5.33 18.72 9.23
N SER A 39 5.48 20.05 9.16
CA SER A 39 5.42 20.89 10.34
C SER A 39 3.98 20.89 10.85
N GLU A 40 3.84 20.60 12.14
CA GLU A 40 2.62 20.75 12.92
C GLU A 40 1.88 22.07 12.59
N GLU A 41 2.61 23.13 12.23
CA GLU A 41 2.11 24.41 11.74
C GLU A 41 1.20 24.32 10.51
N ILE A 42 1.54 23.53 9.47
CA ILE A 42 0.72 23.42 8.26
C ILE A 42 -0.61 22.74 8.58
N LEU A 43 -0.57 21.71 9.44
CA LEU A 43 -1.76 21.02 9.90
C LEU A 43 -2.64 21.91 10.78
N GLN A 44 -2.04 22.68 11.69
CA GLN A 44 -2.75 23.64 12.53
C GLN A 44 -3.40 24.75 11.70
N LEU A 45 -2.71 25.30 10.70
CA LEU A 45 -3.24 26.32 9.80
C LEU A 45 -4.46 25.80 9.01
N ALA A 46 -4.40 24.57 8.52
CA ALA A 46 -5.51 23.93 7.82
C ALA A 46 -6.74 23.72 8.74
N GLN A 47 -6.50 23.31 9.99
CA GLN A 47 -7.55 23.14 11.00
C GLN A 47 -8.17 24.48 11.42
N GLU A 48 -7.35 25.52 11.58
CA GLU A 48 -7.79 26.88 11.91
C GLU A 48 -8.66 27.47 10.79
N SER A 49 -8.23 27.29 9.53
CA SER A 49 -9.00 27.71 8.34
C SER A 49 -10.36 27.03 8.29
N ARG A 50 -10.43 25.70 8.55
CA ARG A 50 -11.71 24.98 8.66
C ARG A 50 -12.61 25.49 9.78
N LYS A 51 -12.05 25.84 10.95
CA LYS A 51 -12.82 26.43 12.07
C LYS A 51 -13.37 27.80 11.71
N LYS A 52 -12.56 28.67 11.09
CA LYS A 52 -12.98 30.01 10.62
C LYS A 52 -14.10 29.93 9.58
N MET A 53 -14.01 28.99 8.65
CA MET A 53 -15.06 28.76 7.65
C MET A 53 -16.38 28.28 8.27
N LYS A 54 -16.32 27.37 9.24
CA LYS A 54 -17.51 26.93 10.00
C LYS A 54 -18.14 28.06 10.82
N GLN A 55 -17.35 29.03 11.28
CA GLN A 55 -17.84 30.20 12.02
C GLN A 55 -18.55 31.20 11.09
N LEU A 56 -17.97 31.50 9.93
CA LEU A 56 -18.58 32.36 8.90
C LEU A 56 -19.87 31.76 8.32
N ASN A 57 -19.97 30.44 8.21
CA ASN A 57 -21.17 29.76 7.69
C ASN A 57 -22.43 29.94 8.58
N LYS A 58 -22.30 30.43 9.82
CA LYS A 58 -23.47 30.79 10.65
C LYS A 58 -24.05 32.16 10.29
N GLU A 59 -23.27 33.02 9.63
CA GLU A 59 -23.65 34.39 9.25
C GLU A 59 -24.15 34.50 7.81
N ILE A 60 -23.85 33.51 6.96
CA ILE A 60 -24.30 33.46 5.57
C ILE A 60 -25.77 33.02 5.56
N LYS A 61 -26.69 33.99 5.61
CA LYS A 61 -28.11 33.72 5.33
C LYS A 61 -28.23 33.21 3.88
N PRO A 62 -29.00 32.13 3.63
CA PRO A 62 -29.21 31.64 2.28
C PRO A 62 -29.86 32.75 1.45
N THR A 63 -29.21 33.08 0.32
CA THR A 63 -29.68 34.10 -0.61
C THR A 63 -31.07 33.71 -1.14
N ASN A 64 -32.05 34.59 -0.98
CA ASN A 64 -33.42 34.34 -1.44
C ASN A 64 -33.50 34.58 -2.96
N TYR A 65 -33.31 33.52 -3.72
CA TYR A 65 -33.36 33.53 -5.18
C TYR A 65 -34.72 33.96 -5.76
N THR A 66 -35.81 33.92 -4.98
CA THR A 66 -37.11 34.44 -5.40
C THR A 66 -37.03 35.94 -5.71
N LYS A 67 -36.35 36.73 -4.87
CA LYS A 67 -36.17 38.18 -5.10
C LYS A 67 -35.27 38.49 -6.31
N ILE A 68 -34.25 37.66 -6.55
CA ILE A 68 -33.30 37.84 -7.67
C ILE A 68 -33.99 37.49 -8.99
N ASN A 69 -34.79 36.43 -9.02
CA ASN A 69 -35.53 36.02 -10.23
C ASN A 69 -36.65 37.00 -10.60
N HIS A 70 -37.28 37.66 -9.61
CA HIS A 70 -38.23 38.75 -9.89
C HIS A 70 -37.58 39.99 -10.51
N LEU A 71 -36.29 40.24 -10.26
CA LEU A 71 -35.57 41.40 -10.81
C LEU A 71 -35.00 41.13 -12.20
N SER A 72 -34.56 39.91 -12.49
CA SER A 72 -33.89 39.59 -13.75
C SER A 72 -34.81 38.98 -14.81
N GLY A 73 -35.99 38.43 -14.45
CA GLY A 73 -37.02 37.91 -15.38
C GLY A 73 -36.59 36.76 -16.30
N VAL A 74 -35.30 36.43 -16.34
CA VAL A 74 -34.66 35.52 -17.29
C VAL A 74 -34.26 34.20 -16.61
N PHE A 75 -34.28 34.15 -15.28
CA PHE A 75 -33.82 32.98 -14.55
C PHE A 75 -34.98 32.03 -14.21
N VAL A 76 -35.06 30.92 -14.94
CA VAL A 76 -35.91 29.77 -14.61
C VAL A 76 -35.15 28.90 -13.62
N PRO A 77 -35.57 28.80 -12.34
CA PRO A 77 -34.92 27.89 -11.42
C PRO A 77 -35.23 26.45 -11.83
N GLN A 78 -34.22 25.73 -12.32
CA GLN A 78 -34.31 24.28 -12.48
C GLN A 78 -34.44 23.65 -11.09
N THR A 79 -35.67 23.22 -10.76
CA THR A 79 -35.98 22.53 -9.50
C THR A 79 -35.53 21.07 -9.54
N ALA A 80 -35.21 20.56 -10.73
CA ALA A 80 -34.64 19.24 -10.97
C ALA A 80 -33.25 19.39 -11.59
N LYS A 81 -32.30 18.59 -11.11
CA LYS A 81 -30.93 18.55 -11.63
C LYS A 81 -30.94 18.19 -13.12
N SER A 82 -30.08 18.85 -13.90
CA SER A 82 -29.86 18.46 -15.30
C SER A 82 -29.23 17.05 -15.37
N HIS A 83 -29.28 16.40 -16.53
CA HIS A 83 -28.71 15.07 -16.72
C HIS A 83 -27.20 15.02 -16.39
N GLU A 84 -26.45 16.06 -16.73
CA GLU A 84 -25.03 16.21 -16.38
C GLU A 84 -24.83 16.50 -14.89
N GLU A 85 -25.66 17.33 -14.27
CA GLU A 85 -25.61 17.53 -12.82
C GLU A 85 -25.98 16.27 -12.04
N LEU A 86 -26.86 15.42 -12.59
CA LEU A 86 -27.14 14.09 -12.06
C LEU A 86 -25.92 13.18 -12.20
N TYR A 87 -25.23 13.22 -13.34
CA TYR A 87 -23.97 12.50 -13.57
C TYR A 87 -22.90 12.91 -12.54
N PHE A 88 -22.59 14.20 -12.40
CA PHE A 88 -21.62 14.71 -11.41
C PHE A 88 -22.09 14.58 -9.95
N SER A 89 -23.39 14.68 -9.70
CA SER A 89 -23.95 14.44 -8.36
C SER A 89 -23.91 12.96 -7.97
N ASN A 90 -24.00 12.04 -8.93
CA ASN A 90 -23.85 10.61 -8.67
C ASN A 90 -22.37 10.27 -8.42
N ILE A 91 -21.44 10.91 -9.14
CA ILE A 91 -20.00 10.76 -8.85
C ILE A 91 -19.65 11.29 -7.46
N SER A 92 -20.17 12.46 -7.06
CA SER A 92 -19.90 13.06 -5.74
C SER A 92 -20.68 12.43 -4.57
N LYS A 93 -21.87 11.85 -4.79
CA LYS A 93 -22.55 11.01 -3.78
C LYS A 93 -21.88 9.65 -3.60
N THR A 94 -21.12 9.21 -4.60
CA THR A 94 -20.16 8.12 -4.48
C THR A 94 -18.77 8.63 -4.02
N GLY A 95 -18.68 9.91 -3.65
CA GLY A 95 -17.45 10.65 -3.35
C GLY A 95 -17.03 10.70 -1.87
N ASN A 96 -17.38 9.66 -1.09
CA ASN A 96 -16.50 9.18 -0.01
C ASN A 96 -15.75 7.91 -0.42
N ILE A 97 -15.86 7.51 -1.70
CA ILE A 97 -14.92 6.60 -2.31
C ILE A 97 -13.79 7.46 -2.87
N SER A 98 -12.96 8.01 -1.98
CA SER A 98 -11.53 7.96 -2.27
C SER A 98 -11.19 6.47 -2.38
N LYS A 99 -11.44 5.88 -3.55
CA LYS A 99 -10.84 4.61 -3.93
C LYS A 99 -9.36 4.94 -4.12
N SER A 100 -8.64 5.10 -3.01
CA SER A 100 -7.42 4.33 -2.87
C SER A 100 -7.80 2.94 -3.37
N ILE A 101 -7.07 2.40 -4.33
CA ILE A 101 -7.22 1.03 -4.80
C ILE A 101 -7.26 0.16 -3.55
N SER A 102 -8.46 -0.10 -3.03
CA SER A 102 -8.67 -1.07 -2.01
C SER A 102 -8.56 -2.32 -2.84
N ILE A 103 -7.38 -2.94 -2.75
CA ILE A 103 -7.22 -4.38 -2.95
C ILE A 103 -8.55 -4.96 -2.48
N PRO A 104 -9.28 -5.72 -3.33
CA PRO A 104 -10.46 -6.40 -2.84
C PRO A 104 -10.03 -7.05 -1.53
N ASN A 105 -10.66 -6.66 -0.42
CA ASN A 105 -10.73 -7.58 0.70
C ASN A 105 -11.64 -8.70 0.21
N ASP A 106 -11.24 -9.40 -0.86
CA ASP A 106 -11.47 -10.81 -0.97
C ASP A 106 -10.99 -11.26 0.39
N ASP A 107 -11.93 -11.76 1.19
CA ASP A 107 -11.63 -12.48 2.40
C ASP A 107 -10.33 -13.20 2.10
N PHE A 108 -9.23 -12.81 2.78
CA PHE A 108 -8.10 -13.69 2.90
C PHE A 108 -8.75 -14.87 3.58
N SER A 109 -9.28 -15.79 2.76
CA SER A 109 -9.70 -17.10 3.17
C SER A 109 -8.48 -17.52 3.94
N ASP A 110 -8.63 -17.62 5.26
CA ASP A 110 -7.79 -18.47 6.07
C ASP A 110 -8.01 -19.85 5.48
N ASP A 111 -7.42 -20.06 4.31
CA ASP A 111 -7.51 -21.25 3.53
C ASP A 111 -6.85 -22.21 4.49
N THR A 112 -7.70 -22.95 5.16
CA THR A 112 -7.39 -23.93 6.19
C THR A 112 -6.73 -25.14 5.52
N MET A 113 -6.00 -24.89 4.43
CA MET A 113 -5.02 -25.74 3.85
C MET A 113 -3.79 -25.58 4.74
N PRO A 114 -3.39 -26.63 5.49
CA PRO A 114 -2.30 -26.51 6.43
C PRO A 114 -1.09 -26.01 5.67
N SER A 115 -0.67 -24.78 5.97
CA SER A 115 0.57 -24.22 5.45
C SER A 115 1.65 -25.28 5.55
N VAL A 116 2.46 -25.43 4.51
CA VAL A 116 3.60 -26.36 4.48
C VAL A 116 4.43 -26.21 5.77
N VAL A 117 4.55 -24.98 6.27
CA VAL A 117 5.19 -24.64 7.54
C VAL A 117 4.44 -25.21 8.74
N HIS A 118 3.10 -25.07 8.79
CA HIS A 118 2.30 -25.59 9.90
C HIS A 118 2.35 -27.13 9.98
N LYS A 119 2.29 -27.80 8.83
CA LYS A 119 2.47 -29.26 8.75
C LYS A 119 3.84 -29.68 9.25
N PHE A 120 4.89 -28.99 8.82
CA PHE A 120 6.27 -29.25 9.25
C PHE A 120 6.45 -29.06 10.76
N LEU A 121 5.97 -27.94 11.32
CA LEU A 121 6.07 -27.66 12.75
C LEU A 121 5.35 -28.72 13.60
N ASN A 122 4.19 -29.19 13.15
CA ASN A 122 3.47 -30.27 13.83
C ASN A 122 4.25 -31.60 13.79
N GLU A 123 4.89 -31.91 12.66
CA GLU A 123 5.73 -33.09 12.51
C GLU A 123 6.98 -33.02 13.42
N VAL A 124 7.71 -31.91 13.42
CA VAL A 124 8.86 -31.67 14.31
C VAL A 124 8.44 -31.80 15.78
N LYS A 125 7.35 -31.13 16.18
CA LYS A 125 6.79 -31.19 17.54
C LYS A 125 6.50 -32.63 17.97
N SER A 126 5.95 -33.46 17.08
CA SER A 126 5.67 -34.86 17.38
C SER A 126 6.94 -35.69 17.63
N THR A 127 8.02 -35.45 16.87
CA THR A 127 9.33 -36.10 17.04
C THR A 127 9.98 -35.68 18.36
N ILE A 128 9.93 -34.39 18.72
CA ILE A 128 10.46 -33.88 19.98
C ILE A 128 9.73 -34.51 21.18
N VAL A 129 8.40 -34.59 21.12
CA VAL A 129 7.59 -35.25 22.18
C VAL A 129 7.97 -36.73 22.31
N THR A 130 8.25 -37.40 21.21
CA THR A 130 8.70 -38.81 21.22
C THR A 130 10.06 -38.94 21.89
N LEU A 131 11.02 -38.09 21.53
CA LEU A 131 12.34 -38.05 22.17
C LEU A 131 12.23 -37.79 23.69
N GLN A 132 11.41 -36.82 24.09
CA GLN A 132 11.16 -36.52 25.49
C GLN A 132 10.58 -37.73 26.25
N ARG A 133 9.67 -38.48 25.63
CA ARG A 133 9.10 -39.71 26.23
C ARG A 133 10.18 -40.78 26.40
N VAL A 134 11.01 -41.01 25.38
CA VAL A 134 12.11 -41.98 25.44
C VAL A 134 13.08 -41.59 26.56
N VAL A 135 13.55 -40.34 26.58
CA VAL A 135 14.45 -39.83 27.61
C VAL A 135 13.84 -39.97 29.02
N LYS A 136 12.58 -39.55 29.21
CA LYS A 136 11.89 -39.64 30.51
C LYS A 136 11.73 -41.08 31.00
N HIS A 137 11.32 -41.99 30.11
CA HIS A 137 11.14 -43.41 30.45
C HIS A 137 12.47 -44.07 30.87
N ARG A 138 13.58 -43.67 30.23
CA ARG A 138 14.91 -44.18 30.57
C ARG A 138 15.47 -43.55 31.85
N MET A 139 15.19 -42.28 32.12
CA MET A 139 15.60 -41.59 33.36
C MET A 139 14.95 -42.18 34.62
N THR A 140 13.77 -42.81 34.48
CA THR A 140 13.07 -43.51 35.57
C THR A 140 13.60 -44.90 35.89
N ILE A 141 14.56 -45.43 35.11
CA ILE A 141 15.22 -46.70 35.42
C ILE A 141 16.24 -46.46 36.54
N GLU A 142 15.79 -46.72 37.77
CA GLU A 142 16.49 -47.00 39.03
C GLU A 142 18.01 -46.71 39.09
N THR A 143 18.35 -45.53 39.63
CA THR A 143 19.72 -44.98 39.83
C THR A 143 20.66 -45.81 40.70
N HIS A 144 20.15 -46.82 41.40
CA HIS A 144 20.91 -47.61 42.38
C HIS A 144 21.78 -48.74 41.77
N ASN A 145 21.82 -48.90 40.44
CA ASN A 145 22.62 -49.94 39.79
C ASN A 145 23.66 -49.40 38.79
N TRP A 146 24.27 -48.25 39.11
CA TRP A 146 25.33 -47.62 38.32
C TRP A 146 26.68 -48.38 38.37
N SER A 147 26.63 -49.67 38.05
CA SER A 147 27.82 -50.48 37.76
C SER A 147 28.33 -50.17 36.34
N SER A 148 29.54 -50.62 35.98
CA SER A 148 30.10 -50.51 34.62
C SER A 148 29.14 -51.02 33.52
N SER A 149 28.23 -51.94 33.85
CA SER A 149 27.20 -52.45 32.93
C SER A 149 26.14 -51.38 32.59
N ALA A 150 25.75 -50.52 33.53
CA ALA A 150 24.80 -49.44 33.27
C ALA A 150 25.37 -48.39 32.30
N HIS A 151 26.68 -48.14 32.35
CA HIS A 151 27.36 -47.24 31.40
C HIS A 151 27.34 -47.78 29.96
N GLN A 152 27.53 -49.10 29.78
CA GLN A 152 27.45 -49.72 28.45
C GLN A 152 26.03 -49.70 27.88
N GLU A 153 25.01 -49.91 28.72
CA GLU A 153 23.61 -49.83 28.29
C GLU A 153 23.20 -48.40 27.93
N LEU A 154 23.65 -47.38 28.68
CA LEU A 154 23.48 -45.99 28.28
C LEU A 154 24.12 -45.68 26.93
N HIS A 155 25.33 -46.20 26.68
CA HIS A 155 26.00 -46.02 25.40
C HIS A 155 25.20 -46.64 24.24
N LYS A 156 24.61 -47.84 24.43
CA LYS A 156 23.73 -48.46 23.42
C LYS A 156 22.47 -47.62 23.18
N ILE A 157 21.82 -47.14 24.23
CA ILE A 157 20.61 -46.30 24.11
C ILE A 157 20.91 -45.00 23.35
N VAL A 158 22.00 -44.31 23.68
CA VAL A 158 22.39 -43.09 22.98
C VAL A 158 22.64 -43.37 21.51
N ARG A 159 23.35 -44.47 21.20
CA ARG A 159 23.71 -44.84 19.82
C ARG A 159 22.52 -45.34 18.99
N ASP A 160 21.70 -46.20 19.57
CA ASP A 160 20.71 -46.99 18.82
C ASP A 160 19.30 -46.38 18.89
N GLU A 161 18.98 -45.59 19.92
CA GLU A 161 17.66 -44.95 20.08
C GLU A 161 17.71 -43.43 19.86
N ILE A 162 18.64 -42.73 20.51
CA ILE A 162 18.66 -41.25 20.49
C ILE A 162 19.26 -40.71 19.18
N PHE A 163 20.42 -41.23 18.77
CA PHE A 163 21.12 -40.74 17.59
C PHE A 163 20.29 -40.83 16.28
N PRO A 164 19.55 -41.92 16.01
CA PRO A 164 18.68 -41.99 14.84
C PRO A 164 17.54 -40.95 14.87
N ILE A 165 16.96 -40.68 16.04
CA ILE A 165 15.91 -39.67 16.21
C ILE A 165 16.46 -38.28 15.91
N VAL A 166 17.67 -37.97 16.42
CA VAL A 166 18.33 -36.68 16.15
C VAL A 166 18.61 -36.52 14.66
N ASN A 167 19.15 -37.54 13.99
CA ASN A 167 19.39 -37.50 12.55
C ASN A 167 18.09 -37.34 11.74
N GLN A 168 16.99 -37.92 12.21
CA GLN A 168 15.68 -37.74 11.57
C GLN A 168 15.18 -36.30 11.70
N VAL A 169 15.39 -35.65 12.85
CA VAL A 169 15.05 -34.24 13.04
C VAL A 169 15.91 -33.36 12.15
N ASP A 170 17.22 -33.60 12.09
CA ASP A 170 18.16 -32.87 11.25
C ASP A 170 17.81 -32.97 9.76
N ALA A 171 17.53 -34.19 9.26
CA ALA A 171 17.09 -34.40 7.89
C ALA A 171 15.77 -33.67 7.57
N ARG A 172 14.85 -33.61 8.53
CA ARG A 172 13.58 -32.88 8.40
C ARG A 172 13.82 -31.37 8.34
N GLU A 173 14.69 -30.84 9.20
CA GLU A 173 15.08 -29.43 9.20
C GLU A 173 15.70 -29.01 7.86
N GLN A 174 16.65 -29.80 7.35
CA GLN A 174 17.26 -29.56 6.05
C GLN A 174 16.24 -29.57 4.90
N ASN A 175 15.31 -30.52 4.91
CA ASN A 175 14.24 -30.56 3.90
C ASN A 175 13.32 -29.33 3.99
N PHE A 176 13.02 -28.84 5.19
CA PHE A 176 12.25 -27.61 5.37
C PHE A 176 12.99 -26.40 4.82
N GLU A 177 14.26 -26.24 5.13
CA GLU A 177 15.09 -25.14 4.64
C GLU A 177 15.07 -25.11 3.10
N ILE A 178 15.28 -26.25 2.45
CA ILE A 178 15.24 -26.38 0.98
C ILE A 178 13.88 -25.95 0.42
N GLN A 179 12.77 -26.44 0.99
CA GLN A 179 11.43 -26.10 0.51
C GLN A 179 11.10 -24.62 0.73
N PHE A 180 11.49 -24.08 1.89
CA PHE A 180 11.30 -22.68 2.22
C PHE A 180 12.05 -21.77 1.24
N LEU A 181 13.33 -22.06 0.98
CA LEU A 181 14.13 -21.31 0.03
C LEU A 181 13.54 -21.38 -1.40
N LYS A 182 13.00 -22.53 -1.79
CA LYS A 182 12.33 -22.70 -3.08
C LYS A 182 11.08 -21.82 -3.20
N GLU A 183 10.23 -21.80 -2.17
CA GLU A 183 9.02 -20.97 -2.16
C GLU A 183 9.38 -19.48 -2.10
N ALA A 184 10.37 -19.09 -1.30
CA ALA A 184 10.88 -17.72 -1.23
C ALA A 184 11.43 -17.26 -2.59
N ALA A 185 12.18 -18.11 -3.29
CA ALA A 185 12.70 -17.81 -4.63
C ALA A 185 11.59 -17.66 -5.68
N LYS A 186 10.51 -18.45 -5.56
CA LYS A 186 9.31 -18.29 -6.40
C LYS A 186 8.60 -16.97 -6.10
N PHE A 187 8.37 -16.67 -4.82
CA PHE A 187 7.75 -15.43 -4.38
C PHE A 187 8.52 -14.19 -4.87
N VAL A 188 9.84 -14.15 -4.70
CA VAL A 188 10.68 -13.04 -5.17
C VAL A 188 10.57 -12.84 -6.69
N ARG A 189 10.49 -13.94 -7.45
CA ARG A 189 10.33 -13.90 -8.91
C ARG A 189 8.96 -13.33 -9.30
N ASP A 190 7.90 -13.82 -8.69
CA ASP A 190 6.53 -13.39 -8.98
C ASP A 190 6.36 -11.92 -8.60
N PHE A 191 6.89 -11.50 -7.45
CA PHE A 191 6.89 -10.11 -7.01
C PHE A 191 7.64 -9.19 -7.98
N LYS A 192 8.80 -9.62 -8.49
CA LYS A 192 9.54 -8.87 -9.51
C LYS A 192 8.73 -8.73 -10.81
N SER A 193 8.02 -9.77 -11.22
CA SER A 193 7.13 -9.69 -12.39
C SER A 193 6.01 -8.67 -12.16
N LEU A 194 5.39 -8.71 -10.98
CA LEU A 194 4.32 -7.79 -10.61
C LEU A 194 4.80 -6.32 -10.58
N ALA A 195 6.00 -6.07 -10.06
CA ALA A 195 6.59 -4.73 -10.06
C ALA A 195 6.77 -4.19 -11.49
N ASN A 196 7.29 -5.02 -12.40
CA ASN A 196 7.45 -4.63 -13.81
C ASN A 196 6.09 -4.35 -14.49
N GLU A 197 5.06 -5.14 -14.18
CA GLU A 197 3.71 -4.93 -14.70
C GLU A 197 3.10 -3.63 -14.17
N ALA A 198 3.30 -3.32 -12.88
CA ALA A 198 2.86 -2.07 -12.27
C ALA A 198 3.55 -0.85 -12.93
N ASP A 199 4.84 -0.93 -13.21
CA ASP A 199 5.59 0.13 -13.90
C ASP A 199 5.08 0.34 -15.34
N ALA A 200 4.82 -0.75 -16.08
CA ALA A 200 4.24 -0.68 -17.42
C ALA A 200 2.83 -0.08 -17.39
N SER A 201 2.00 -0.47 -16.43
CA SER A 201 0.67 0.10 -16.22
C SER A 201 0.73 1.59 -15.90
N LEU A 202 1.70 2.02 -15.08
CA LEU A 202 1.91 3.43 -14.76
C LEU A 202 2.30 4.24 -16.00
N ALA A 203 3.17 3.71 -16.86
CA ALA A 203 3.54 4.35 -18.12
C ALA A 203 2.33 4.50 -19.06
N ASN A 204 1.51 3.45 -19.19
CA ASN A 204 0.27 3.49 -19.96
C ASN A 204 -0.72 4.52 -19.43
N HIS A 205 -0.86 4.62 -18.10
CA HIS A 205 -1.74 5.60 -17.48
C HIS A 205 -1.31 7.04 -17.82
N LYS A 206 -0.02 7.35 -17.72
CA LYS A 206 0.54 8.67 -18.10
C LYS A 206 0.34 8.99 -19.58
N ALA A 207 0.53 8.00 -20.46
CA ALA A 207 0.29 8.19 -21.89
C ALA A 207 -1.19 8.51 -22.19
N LEU A 208 -2.11 7.81 -21.52
CA LEU A 208 -3.54 8.06 -21.65
C LEU A 208 -3.93 9.45 -21.13
N GLU A 209 -3.36 9.89 -20.01
CA GLU A 209 -3.58 11.22 -19.44
C GLU A 209 -3.18 12.32 -20.44
N LEU A 210 -2.00 12.21 -21.05
CA LEU A 210 -1.53 13.16 -22.07
C LEU A 210 -2.42 13.19 -23.32
N GLU A 211 -2.93 12.04 -23.75
CA GLU A 211 -3.83 11.98 -24.91
C GLU A 211 -5.19 12.63 -24.60
N ILE A 212 -5.71 12.44 -23.39
CA ILE A 212 -6.93 13.13 -22.93
C ILE A 212 -6.72 14.65 -22.91
N GLU A 213 -5.61 15.14 -22.36
CA GLU A 213 -5.28 16.57 -22.37
C GLU A 213 -5.20 17.13 -23.80
N ARG A 214 -4.56 16.39 -24.71
CA ARG A 214 -4.44 16.77 -26.13
C ARG A 214 -5.82 16.86 -26.80
N LEU A 215 -6.69 15.87 -26.57
CA LEU A 215 -8.05 15.85 -27.10
C LEU A 215 -8.90 17.00 -26.55
N LEU A 216 -8.84 17.24 -25.23
CA LEU A 216 -9.55 18.36 -24.61
C LEU A 216 -9.12 19.71 -25.19
N LYS A 217 -7.81 19.91 -25.39
CA LYS A 217 -7.28 21.13 -26.02
C LYS A 217 -7.79 21.30 -27.45
N ALA A 218 -7.83 20.23 -28.24
CA ALA A 218 -8.34 20.27 -29.61
C ALA A 218 -9.83 20.63 -29.66
N VAL A 219 -10.66 20.05 -28.77
CA VAL A 219 -12.10 20.36 -28.68
C VAL A 219 -12.32 21.83 -28.33
N VAL A 220 -11.64 22.34 -27.30
CA VAL A 220 -11.75 23.76 -26.89
C VAL A 220 -11.35 24.71 -28.03
N SER A 221 -10.30 24.38 -28.80
CA SER A 221 -9.90 25.21 -29.95
C SER A 221 -10.90 25.16 -31.10
N GLN A 222 -11.55 24.02 -31.35
CA GLN A 222 -12.56 23.89 -32.39
C GLN A 222 -13.80 24.74 -32.07
N ASP A 223 -14.28 24.69 -30.83
CA ASP A 223 -15.46 25.47 -30.41
C ASP A 223 -15.22 26.98 -30.56
N ILE A 224 -14.00 27.45 -30.28
CA ILE A 224 -13.61 28.86 -30.47
C ILE A 224 -13.62 29.27 -31.96
N MET A 225 -13.24 28.38 -32.88
CA MET A 225 -13.24 28.68 -34.32
C MET A 225 -14.64 28.67 -34.96
N THR A 226 -15.64 28.12 -34.29
CA THR A 226 -16.98 27.92 -34.86
C THR A 226 -17.97 29.04 -34.47
N ILE A 227 -17.51 30.08 -33.75
CA ILE A 227 -18.26 31.29 -33.35
C ILE A 227 -17.86 32.47 -34.25
#